data_AF-A0A6I4W0J0-F1
#
_entry.id   AF-A0A6I4W0J0-F1
#
_cell.length_a   1.000
_cell.length_b   1.000
_cell.length_c   1.000
_cell.angle_alpha   90.00
_cell.angle_beta   90.00
_cell.angle_gamma   90.00
#
_symmetry.space_group_name_H-M   'P 1'
#
loop_
_entity.id
_entity.type
_entity.pdbx_description
1 polymer ?
#
loop_
_entity_poly.entity_id
_entity_poly.type
_entity_poly.pdbx_seq_one_letter_code
_entity_poly.pdbx_strand_id
1 'polypeptide(L)'
;MLYKFPQVERKIDDFKTVCEFTQYSKDSSFNKVPVMMKVTELGRVTLRDRSLTILDGMHKKKQIIDTEKIKEIYKDVFGLEV
;
A
#
# COMPACT_ATOMS: atom_id res chain seq x y z
N MET A 1 -2.03 -5.49 18.55
CA MET A 1 -0.67 -5.76 18.03
C MET A 1 -0.76 -5.95 16.53
N LEU A 2 -0.09 -5.12 15.71
CA LEU A 2 -0.23 -5.14 14.25
C LEU A 2 0.65 -6.20 13.57
N TYR A 3 1.79 -6.55 14.17
CA TYR A 3 2.75 -7.54 13.69
C TYR A 3 3.55 -8.13 14.86
N LYS A 4 4.18 -9.29 14.64
CA LYS A 4 5.05 -9.97 15.60
C LYS A 4 6.34 -10.39 14.88
N PHE A 5 7.48 -10.14 15.50
CA PHE A 5 8.79 -10.44 14.93
C PHE A 5 9.79 -10.75 16.05
N PRO A 6 10.81 -11.58 15.79
CA PRO A 6 11.88 -11.83 16.75
C PRO A 6 12.93 -10.71 16.71
N GLN A 7 13.66 -10.52 17.81
CA GLN A 7 14.84 -9.64 17.88
C GLN A 7 16.07 -10.38 17.34
N VAL A 8 16.07 -10.66 16.04
CA VAL A 8 17.17 -11.33 15.34
C VAL A 8 17.68 -10.40 14.25
N GLU A 9 18.99 -10.23 14.19
CA GLU A 9 19.65 -9.47 13.13
C GLU A 9 19.41 -10.13 11.77
N ARG A 10 19.13 -9.32 10.74
CA ARG A 10 18.91 -9.78 9.37
C ARG A 10 19.85 -9.04 8.43
N LYS A 11 20.40 -9.78 7.47
CA LYS A 11 21.16 -9.24 6.35
C LYS A 11 20.21 -8.88 5.21
N ILE A 12 20.67 -8.06 4.28
CA ILE A 12 19.86 -7.65 3.12
C ILE A 12 19.38 -8.87 2.30
N ASP A 13 20.20 -9.90 2.19
CA ASP A 13 19.88 -11.13 1.46
C ASP A 13 18.72 -11.92 2.11
N ASP A 14 18.51 -11.78 3.42
CA ASP A 14 17.40 -12.46 4.12
C ASP A 14 16.02 -11.94 3.67
N PHE A 15 15.97 -10.74 3.07
CA PHE A 15 14.74 -10.16 2.53
C PHE A 15 14.42 -10.64 1.12
N LYS A 16 15.39 -11.22 0.40
CA LYS A 16 15.22 -11.68 -0.98
C LYS A 16 14.04 -12.64 -1.11
N THR A 17 13.99 -13.66 -0.26
CA THR A 17 12.90 -14.65 -0.26
C THR A 17 11.54 -14.00 0.02
N VAL A 18 11.49 -12.98 0.89
CA VAL A 18 10.24 -12.26 1.20
C VAL A 18 9.82 -11.41 0.00
N CYS A 19 10.74 -10.71 -0.67
CA CYS A 19 10.45 -9.95 -1.89
C CYS A 19 9.98 -10.87 -3.03
N GLU A 20 10.62 -12.02 -3.23
CA GLU A 20 10.20 -13.02 -4.22
C GLU A 20 8.79 -13.53 -3.90
N PHE A 21 8.51 -13.83 -2.64
CA PHE A 21 7.18 -14.24 -2.22
C PHE A 21 6.15 -13.15 -2.47
N THR A 22 6.37 -11.93 -1.99
CA THR A 22 5.39 -10.84 -2.09
C THR A 22 5.12 -10.45 -3.54
N GLN A 23 6.12 -10.51 -4.41
CA GLN A 23 6.00 -10.16 -5.83
C GLN A 23 5.40 -11.28 -6.67
N TYR A 24 5.82 -12.54 -6.47
CA TYR A 24 5.56 -13.60 -7.45
C TYR A 24 4.71 -14.77 -6.93
N SER A 25 4.63 -14.96 -5.60
CA SER A 25 3.86 -16.09 -5.05
C SER A 25 2.37 -15.98 -5.41
N LYS A 26 1.76 -17.10 -5.80
CA LYS A 26 0.31 -17.18 -5.99
C LYS A 26 -0.47 -16.85 -4.70
N ASP A 27 0.14 -17.05 -3.54
CA ASP A 27 -0.46 -16.83 -2.23
C ASP A 27 -0.24 -15.39 -1.70
N SER A 28 0.56 -14.58 -2.40
CA SER A 28 0.74 -13.17 -2.04
C SER A 28 -0.51 -12.34 -2.38
N SER A 29 -0.90 -11.45 -1.47
CA SER A 29 -1.96 -10.47 -1.73
C SER A 29 -1.47 -9.23 -2.48
N PHE A 30 -0.15 -8.97 -2.46
CA PHE A 30 0.45 -7.77 -3.06
C PHE A 30 0.55 -7.81 -4.59
N ASN A 31 0.39 -9.00 -5.19
CA ASN A 31 0.39 -9.16 -6.65
C ASN A 31 -1.00 -9.42 -7.26
N LYS A 32 -2.07 -9.23 -6.47
CA LYS A 32 -3.45 -9.45 -6.93
C LYS A 32 -4.12 -8.18 -7.42
N VAL A 33 -3.87 -7.07 -6.75
CA VAL A 33 -4.43 -5.76 -7.08
C VAL A 33 -3.41 -4.67 -6.74
N PRO A 34 -3.43 -3.52 -7.42
CA PRO A 34 -2.61 -2.37 -7.04
C PRO A 34 -2.90 -1.93 -5.60
N VAL A 35 -1.85 -1.68 -4.83
CA VAL A 35 -1.95 -1.11 -3.48
C VAL A 35 -0.92 0.00 -3.35
N MET A 36 -1.37 1.19 -2.97
CA MET A 36 -0.51 2.33 -2.67
C MET A 36 -0.88 2.92 -1.33
N MET A 37 0.13 3.33 -0.57
CA MET A 37 -0.02 3.94 0.73
C MET A 37 0.94 5.11 0.87
N LYS A 38 0.45 6.20 1.44
CA LYS A 38 1.24 7.40 1.73
C LYS A 38 0.87 7.91 3.11
N VAL A 39 1.87 8.13 3.96
CA VAL A 39 1.69 8.82 5.24
C VAL A 39 1.49 10.31 4.96
N THR A 40 0.58 10.94 5.69
CA THR A 40 0.34 12.39 5.66
C THR A 40 0.64 12.96 7.04
N GLU A 41 0.70 14.29 7.17
CA GLU A 41 0.96 14.96 8.44
C GLU A 41 -0.01 14.54 9.55
N LEU A 42 -1.27 14.29 9.17
CA LEU A 42 -2.36 13.98 10.10
C LEU A 42 -2.79 12.50 10.06
N GLY A 43 -2.19 11.67 9.21
CA GLY A 43 -2.59 10.27 9.11
C GLY A 43 -2.02 9.56 7.88
N ARG A 44 -2.91 9.05 7.03
CA ARG A 44 -2.51 8.31 5.82
C ARG A 44 -3.57 8.27 4.74
N VAL A 45 -3.12 8.14 3.52
CA VAL A 45 -3.95 7.79 2.36
C VAL A 45 -3.58 6.38 1.90
N THR A 46 -4.59 5.57 1.60
CA THR A 46 -4.44 4.19 1.11
C THR A 46 -5.36 3.99 -0.09
N LEU A 47 -4.80 3.65 -1.23
CA LEU A 47 -5.56 3.19 -2.38
C LEU A 47 -5.31 1.68 -2.56
N ARG A 48 -6.37 0.89 -2.47
CA ARG A 48 -6.34 -0.54 -2.76
C ARG A 48 -7.32 -0.84 -3.88
N ASP A 49 -6.82 -1.29 -5.02
CA ASP A 49 -7.56 -1.35 -6.28
C ASP A 49 -8.21 0.02 -6.55
N ARG A 50 -9.54 0.12 -6.51
CA ARG A 50 -10.30 1.37 -6.68
C ARG A 50 -10.76 2.01 -5.37
N SER A 51 -10.47 1.39 -4.23
CA SER A 51 -10.93 1.86 -2.92
C SER A 51 -9.91 2.82 -2.30
N LEU A 52 -10.21 4.13 -2.35
CA LEU A 52 -9.43 5.15 -1.68
C LEU A 52 -9.92 5.33 -0.22
N THR A 53 -9.01 5.18 0.73
CA THR A 53 -9.24 5.42 2.16
C THR A 53 -8.32 6.54 2.61
N ILE A 54 -8.89 7.59 3.20
CA ILE A 54 -8.17 8.72 3.79
C ILE A 54 -8.43 8.70 5.29
N LEU A 55 -7.36 8.67 6.07
CA LEU A 55 -7.37 8.85 7.51
C LEU A 55 -6.71 10.19 7.81
N ASP A 56 -7.45 11.09 8.44
CA ASP A 56 -7.05 12.44 8.81
C ASP A 56 -7.42 12.67 10.29
N GLY A 57 -6.43 12.53 11.17
CA GLY A 57 -6.63 12.43 12.61
C GLY A 57 -7.59 11.29 12.96
N MET A 58 -8.74 11.65 13.54
CA MET A 58 -9.80 10.70 13.90
C MET A 58 -10.83 10.47 12.78
N HIS A 59 -10.75 11.22 11.68
CA HIS A 59 -11.70 11.14 10.58
C HIS A 59 -11.22 10.15 9.53
N LYS A 60 -12.08 9.17 9.21
CA LYS A 60 -11.83 8.20 8.17
C LYS A 60 -12.88 8.32 7.08
N LYS A 61 -12.45 8.63 5.86
CA LYS A 61 -13.29 8.59 4.65
C LYS A 61 -12.87 7.43 3.76
N LYS A 62 -13.84 6.73 3.19
CA LYS A 62 -13.62 5.68 2.18
C LYS A 62 -14.51 5.96 0.98
N GLN A 63 -13.95 5.89 -0.23
CA GLN A 63 -14.70 6.06 -1.47
C GLN A 63 -14.17 5.10 -2.54
N ILE A 64 -15.05 4.70 -3.46
CA ILE A 64 -14.67 3.97 -4.66
C ILE A 64 -14.39 5.00 -5.76
N ILE A 65 -13.26 4.83 -6.44
CA ILE A 65 -12.82 5.69 -7.54
C ILE A 65 -13.23 5.05 -8.87
N ASP A 66 -13.69 5.88 -9.80
CA ASP A 66 -13.93 5.45 -11.16
C ASP A 66 -12.62 5.14 -11.87
N THR A 67 -12.63 4.12 -12.73
CA THR A 67 -11.43 3.65 -13.43
C THR A 67 -10.75 4.76 -14.24
N GLU A 68 -11.54 5.67 -14.80
CA GLU A 68 -11.05 6.82 -15.58
C GLU A 68 -10.25 7.81 -14.74
N LYS A 69 -10.57 7.95 -13.45
CA LYS A 69 -9.92 8.89 -12.52
C LYS A 69 -8.75 8.27 -11.76
N ILE A 70 -8.50 6.96 -11.94
CA ILE A 70 -7.47 6.27 -11.16
C ILE A 70 -6.08 6.84 -11.43
N LYS A 71 -5.78 7.19 -12.68
CA LYS A 71 -4.48 7.74 -13.07
C LYS A 71 -4.23 9.12 -12.46
N GLU A 72 -5.27 9.94 -12.38
CA GLU A 72 -5.22 11.25 -11.70
C GLU A 72 -4.87 11.05 -10.22
N ILE A 73 -5.48 10.06 -9.55
CA ILE A 73 -5.15 9.76 -8.15
C ILE A 73 -3.69 9.30 -8.00
N TYR A 74 -3.15 8.52 -8.93
CA TYR A 74 -1.75 8.07 -8.88
C TYR A 74 -0.79 9.27 -8.88
N LYS A 75 -1.08 10.24 -9.75
CA LYS A 75 -0.28 11.47 -9.86
C LYS A 75 -0.51 12.41 -8.68
N ASP A 76 -1.75 12.81 -8.44
CA ASP A 76 -2.07 13.92 -7.53
C ASP A 76 -1.87 13.54 -6.06
N VAL A 77 -2.19 12.29 -5.70
CA VAL A 77 -2.09 11.84 -4.31
C VAL A 77 -0.72 11.21 -4.05
N PHE A 78 -0.25 10.35 -4.95
CA PHE A 78 0.94 9.53 -4.73
C PHE A 78 2.21 10.02 -5.47
N GLY A 79 2.10 10.99 -6.38
CA GLY A 79 3.24 11.52 -7.13
C GLY A 79 3.81 10.54 -8.15
N LEU A 80 2.99 9.61 -8.64
CA LEU A 80 3.40 8.57 -9.59
C LEU A 80 2.81 8.85 -10.97
N GLU A 81 3.67 8.86 -11.99
CA GLU A 81 3.27 8.94 -13.40
C GLU A 81 3.29 7.52 -14.01
N VAL A 82 2.14 7.05 -14.50
CA VAL A 82 1.91 5.65 -14.94
C VAL A 82 1.14 5.55 -16.26
#